data_AF-A0A838RBP9-F1
#
_entry.id   AF-A0A838RBP9-F1
#
_cell.length_a   1.000
_cell.length_b   1.000
_cell.length_c   1.000
_cell.angle_alpha   90.00
_cell.angle_beta   90.00
_cell.angle_gamma   90.00
#
_symmetry.space_group_name_H-M   'P 1'
#
loop_
_entity.id
_entity.type
_entity.pdbx_description
1 polymer ?
#
loop_
_entity_poly.entity_id
_entity_poly.type
_entity_poly.pdbx_seq_one_letter_code
_entity_poly.pdbx_strand_id
1 'polypeptide(L)'
;LFVGSDSATAIVRQVAALLQPINAAGLQRVEESPEADIGPLVERGVPGVGLDVDGTRYFWYHHSEGDTLDKLDPAEVARCVAVMAVMAYVVADLPEALPR
;
A
#
# COMPACT_ATOMS: atom_id res chain seq x y z
N LEU A 1 4.23 -2.70 0.26
CA LEU A 1 5.11 -2.90 1.45
C LEU A 1 4.25 -3.16 2.69
N PHE A 2 4.73 -3.92 3.67
CA PHE A 2 3.99 -4.21 4.90
C PHE A 2 4.89 -4.32 6.14
N VAL A 3 4.43 -3.73 7.24
CA VAL A 3 4.99 -3.87 8.60
C VAL A 3 3.93 -4.48 9.51
N GLY A 4 4.30 -5.50 10.26
CA GLY A 4 3.45 -6.15 11.25
C GLY A 4 3.95 -7.54 11.63
N SER A 5 3.24 -8.17 12.56
CA SER A 5 3.46 -9.55 12.99
C SER A 5 3.40 -10.56 11.84
N ASP A 6 3.92 -11.76 12.07
CA ASP A 6 3.89 -12.86 11.09
C ASP A 6 2.45 -13.29 10.79
N SER A 7 1.58 -13.30 11.81
CA SER A 7 0.16 -13.61 11.65
C SER A 7 -0.57 -12.53 10.83
N ALA A 8 -0.33 -11.25 11.10
CA ALA A 8 -0.88 -10.17 10.27
C ALA A 8 -0.36 -10.24 8.83
N THR A 9 0.93 -10.56 8.64
CA THR A 9 1.52 -10.76 7.31
C THR A 9 0.80 -11.87 6.54
N ALA A 10 0.50 -12.99 7.19
CA ALA A 10 -0.20 -14.11 6.56
C ALA A 10 -1.62 -13.71 6.11
N ILE A 11 -2.33 -12.92 6.92
CA ILE A 11 -3.66 -12.39 6.57
C ILE A 11 -3.56 -11.42 5.40
N VAL A 12 -2.70 -10.41 5.49
CA VAL A 12 -2.53 -9.40 4.44
C VAL A 12 -2.09 -10.02 3.11
N ARG A 13 -1.30 -11.10 3.13
CA ARG A 13 -0.92 -11.85 1.92
C ARG A 13 -2.13 -12.49 1.23
N GLN A 14 -3.12 -12.97 1.99
CA GLN A 14 -4.36 -13.50 1.41
C GLN A 14 -5.20 -12.38 0.79
N VAL A 15 -5.27 -11.21 1.44
CA VAL A 15 -5.94 -10.04 0.86
C VAL A 15 -5.25 -9.59 -0.43
N ALA A 16 -3.92 -9.49 -0.43
CA ALA A 16 -3.14 -9.11 -1.61
C ALA A 16 -3.33 -10.08 -2.78
N ALA A 17 -3.54 -11.39 -2.52
CA ALA A 17 -3.79 -12.37 -3.58
C ALA A 17 -5.04 -12.06 -4.41
N LEU A 18 -6.04 -11.35 -3.86
CA LEU A 18 -7.23 -10.90 -4.60
C LEU A 18 -6.88 -9.91 -5.72
N LEU A 19 -5.72 -9.24 -5.63
CA LEU A 19 -5.24 -8.25 -6.59
C LEU A 19 -4.40 -8.86 -7.73
N GLN A 20 -4.28 -10.19 -7.78
CA GLN A 20 -3.54 -10.89 -8.84
C GLN A 20 -4.03 -10.54 -10.27
N PRO A 21 -5.35 -10.40 -10.55
CA PRO A 21 -5.81 -10.09 -11.91
C PRO A 21 -5.31 -8.75 -12.47
N ILE A 22 -4.88 -7.82 -11.61
CA ILE A 22 -4.30 -6.52 -12.00
C ILE A 22 -2.77 -6.46 -11.79
N ASN A 23 -2.13 -7.62 -11.59
CA ASN A 23 -0.70 -7.76 -11.29
C ASN A 23 -0.21 -6.98 -10.06
N ALA A 24 -1.06 -6.82 -9.04
CA ALA A 24 -0.74 -6.06 -7.82
C ALA A 24 -0.77 -6.92 -6.54
N ALA A 25 -0.56 -8.23 -6.66
CA ALA A 25 -0.54 -9.17 -5.52
C ALA A 25 0.79 -9.23 -4.75
N GLY A 26 1.76 -8.38 -5.12
CA GLY A 26 3.07 -8.34 -4.47
C GLY A 26 2.97 -7.91 -3.00
N LEU A 27 3.65 -8.63 -2.12
CA LEU A 27 3.75 -8.26 -0.70
C LEU A 27 5.18 -8.50 -0.19
N GLN A 28 5.87 -7.39 0.05
CA GLN A 28 7.19 -7.35 0.67
C GLN A 28 7.08 -6.82 2.09
N ARG A 29 7.72 -7.53 3.03
CA ARG A 29 7.88 -7.06 4.40
C ARG A 29 8.99 -6.02 4.49
N VAL A 30 8.77 -5.03 5.35
CA VAL A 30 9.76 -4.02 5.70
C VAL A 30 9.79 -3.88 7.22
N GLU A 31 10.89 -3.34 7.75
CA GLU A 31 11.07 -3.14 9.19
C GLU A 31 10.58 -1.75 9.64
N GLU A 32 10.73 -0.76 8.77
CA GLU A 32 10.32 0.63 9.01
C GLU A 32 8.97 0.94 8.36
N SER A 33 8.33 2.02 8.82
CA SER A 33 7.07 2.46 8.25
C SER A 33 7.18 2.67 6.75
N PRO A 34 6.24 2.10 5.96
CA PRO A 34 6.31 2.21 4.51
C PRO A 34 5.84 3.58 3.99
N GLU A 35 5.14 4.37 4.82
CA GLU A 35 4.66 5.71 4.47
C GLU A 35 4.98 6.71 5.59
N ALA A 36 5.19 7.97 5.22
CA ALA A 36 5.63 9.02 6.13
C ALA A 36 4.55 9.44 7.14
N ASP A 37 3.29 9.42 6.72
CA ASP A 37 2.13 9.85 7.51
C ASP A 37 1.70 8.82 8.57
N ILE A 38 1.94 7.52 8.34
CA ILE A 38 1.61 6.44 9.28
C ILE A 38 2.79 6.04 10.19
N GLY A 39 3.97 6.62 10.00
CA GLY A 39 5.19 6.29 10.75
C GLY A 39 5.00 6.21 12.27
N PRO A 40 4.47 7.27 12.92
CA PRO A 40 4.24 7.27 14.36
C PRO A 40 3.24 6.21 14.85
N LEU A 41 2.36 5.69 13.98
CA LEU A 41 1.43 4.61 14.31
C LEU A 41 2.16 3.25 14.27
N VAL A 42 2.96 3.04 13.23
CA VAL A 42 3.76 1.83 13.06
C VAL A 42 4.76 1.67 14.22
N GLU A 43 5.42 2.75 14.61
CA GLU A 43 6.32 2.80 15.78
C GLU A 43 5.62 2.41 17.10
N ARG A 44 4.30 2.58 17.18
CA ARG A 44 3.47 2.20 18.33
C ARG A 44 2.84 0.80 18.18
N GLY A 45 3.30 0.01 17.21
CA GLY A 45 2.87 -1.37 16.98
C GLY A 45 1.58 -1.51 16.18
N VAL A 46 1.14 -0.48 15.46
CA VAL A 46 0.01 -0.60 14.52
C VAL A 46 0.54 -1.19 13.20
N PRO A 47 -0.05 -2.27 12.65
CA PRO A 47 0.35 -2.77 11.34
C PRO A 47 0.19 -1.70 10.25
N GLY A 48 1.19 -1.58 9.38
CA GLY A 48 1.23 -0.56 8.32
C GLY A 48 1.33 -1.20 6.93
N VAL A 49 0.55 -0.69 5.99
CA VAL A 49 0.62 -1.05 4.57
C VAL A 49 0.98 0.21 3.79
N GLY A 50 1.97 0.13 2.91
CA GLY A 50 2.27 1.19 1.93
C GLY A 50 2.21 0.64 0.52
N LEU A 51 1.80 1.48 -0.42
CA LEU A 51 1.61 1.08 -1.81
C LEU A 51 2.91 1.30 -2.58
N ASP A 52 3.53 0.20 -3.02
CA ASP A 52 4.74 0.27 -3.82
C ASP A 52 4.38 0.42 -5.31
N VAL A 53 4.86 1.49 -5.94
CA VAL A 53 4.57 1.84 -7.34
C VAL A 53 5.88 2.14 -8.08
N ASP A 54 5.82 2.20 -9.41
CA ASP A 54 6.96 2.65 -10.20
C ASP A 54 7.24 4.14 -9.95
N GLY A 55 8.23 4.40 -9.09
CA GLY A 55 8.68 5.74 -8.74
C GLY A 55 9.78 6.31 -9.65
N THR A 56 10.16 5.66 -10.75
CA THR A 56 11.35 6.04 -11.56
C THR A 56 11.32 7.48 -12.08
N ARG A 57 10.13 8.03 -12.31
CA ARG A 57 9.92 9.42 -12.77
C ARG A 57 9.46 10.38 -11.68
N TYR A 58 9.24 9.91 -10.45
CA TYR A 58 8.65 10.72 -9.37
C TYR A 58 9.45 12.01 -9.13
N PHE A 59 10.77 11.90 -8.96
CA PHE A 59 11.65 13.03 -8.70
C PHE A 59 11.95 13.91 -9.92
N TRP A 60 11.42 13.61 -11.10
CA TRP A 60 11.49 14.53 -12.23
C TRP A 60 10.54 15.71 -12.05
N TYR A 61 9.43 15.50 -11.33
CA TYR A 61 8.35 16.48 -11.19
C TYR A 61 8.09 16.90 -9.75
N HIS A 62 8.38 16.04 -8.77
CA HIS A 62 8.15 16.30 -7.35
C HIS A 62 8.69 17.67 -6.91
N HIS A 63 7.82 18.49 -6.30
CA HIS A 63 8.13 19.86 -5.86
C HIS A 63 8.60 20.80 -6.99
N SER A 64 8.06 20.66 -8.19
CA SER A 64 8.26 21.58 -9.31
C SER A 64 6.93 22.05 -9.90
N GLU A 65 6.97 23.11 -10.72
CA GLU A 65 5.82 23.56 -11.52
C GLU A 65 5.33 22.49 -12.53
N GLY A 66 6.15 21.46 -12.78
CA GLY A 66 5.79 20.33 -13.65
C GLY A 66 4.91 19.28 -12.98
N ASP A 67 4.68 19.36 -11.66
CA ASP A 67 3.79 18.47 -10.90
C ASP A 67 2.32 18.76 -11.24
N THR A 68 1.86 18.18 -12.34
CA THR A 68 0.61 18.51 -13.02
C THR A 68 -0.06 17.24 -13.54
N LEU A 69 -1.38 17.29 -13.73
CA LEU A 69 -2.19 16.11 -14.04
C LEU A 69 -1.80 15.39 -15.35
N ASP A 70 -1.19 16.08 -16.31
CA ASP A 70 -0.83 15.50 -17.61
C ASP A 70 0.35 14.52 -17.53
N LYS A 71 0.97 14.34 -16.36
CA LYS A 71 2.00 13.30 -16.12
C LYS A 71 1.40 11.98 -15.65
N LEU A 72 0.15 11.98 -15.19
CA LEU A 72 -0.53 10.79 -14.68
C LEU A 72 -1.01 9.91 -15.82
N ASP A 73 -0.76 8.61 -15.71
CA ASP A 73 -1.42 7.59 -16.53
C ASP A 73 -2.73 7.16 -15.85
N PRO A 74 -3.90 7.31 -16.51
CA PRO A 74 -5.18 6.94 -15.93
C PRO A 74 -5.30 5.46 -15.52
N ALA A 75 -4.61 4.55 -16.22
CA ALA A 75 -4.60 3.14 -15.90
C ALA A 75 -3.74 2.84 -14.67
N GLU A 76 -2.63 3.56 -14.46
CA GLU A 76 -1.84 3.48 -13.22
C GLU A 76 -2.68 3.97 -12.03
N VAL A 77 -3.35 5.12 -12.16
CA VAL A 77 -4.24 5.66 -11.12
C VAL A 77 -5.37 4.67 -10.81
N ALA A 78 -6.00 4.08 -11.83
CA ALA A 78 -7.06 3.08 -11.63
C ALA A 78 -6.58 1.84 -10.86
N ARG A 79 -5.34 1.38 -11.10
CA ARG A 79 -4.75 0.27 -10.32
C ARG A 79 -4.53 0.68 -8.86
N CYS A 80 -4.02 1.88 -8.59
CA CYS A 80 -3.87 2.39 -7.22
C CYS A 80 -5.22 2.44 -6.49
N VAL A 81 -6.27 2.93 -7.15
CA VAL A 81 -7.63 2.96 -6.60
C VAL A 81 -8.13 1.54 -6.30
N ALA A 82 -7.92 0.58 -7.20
CA ALA A 82 -8.33 -0.80 -6.99
C ALA A 82 -7.61 -1.45 -5.79
N VAL A 83 -6.29 -1.24 -5.65
CA VAL A 83 -5.52 -1.76 -4.51
C VAL A 83 -6.02 -1.15 -3.20
N MET A 84 -6.19 0.18 -3.15
CA MET A 84 -6.69 0.88 -1.96
C MET A 84 -8.10 0.41 -1.58
N ALA A 85 -9.00 0.27 -2.55
CA ALA A 85 -10.37 -0.16 -2.31
C ALA A 85 -10.44 -1.59 -1.76
N VAL A 86 -9.72 -2.54 -2.37
CA VAL A 86 -9.70 -3.93 -1.91
C VAL A 86 -9.06 -4.05 -0.53
N MET A 87 -7.90 -3.43 -0.32
CA MET A 87 -7.21 -3.48 0.96
C MET A 87 -8.06 -2.86 2.07
N ALA A 88 -8.59 -1.65 1.86
CA ALA A 88 -9.41 -0.96 2.86
C ALA A 88 -10.69 -1.73 3.18
N TYR A 89 -11.41 -2.19 2.15
CA TYR A 89 -12.68 -2.91 2.33
C TYR A 89 -12.45 -4.23 3.07
N VAL A 90 -11.56 -5.09 2.56
CA VAL A 90 -11.39 -6.44 3.10
C VAL A 90 -10.82 -6.39 4.51
N VAL A 91 -9.84 -5.52 4.79
CA VAL A 91 -9.27 -5.40 6.14
C VAL A 91 -10.30 -4.86 7.14
N ALA A 92 -11.15 -3.91 6.72
CA ALA A 92 -12.21 -3.38 7.59
C ALA A 92 -13.33 -4.40 7.87
N ASP A 93 -13.58 -5.32 6.95
CA ASP A 93 -14.63 -6.35 7.04
C ASP A 93 -14.14 -7.67 7.68
N LEU A 94 -12.89 -7.73 8.14
CA LEU A 94 -12.39 -8.90 8.86
C LEU A 94 -13.15 -9.10 10.19
N PRO A 95 -13.41 -10.36 10.61
CA PRO A 95 -14.09 -10.64 11.87
C PRO A 95 -13.28 -10.18 13.09
N GLU A 96 -11.95 -10.12 12.96
CA GLU A 96 -11.03 -9.65 13.98
C GLU A 96 -10.06 -8.64 13.36
N ALA A 97 -9.64 -7.66 14.16
CA ALA A 97 -8.61 -6.71 13.75
C ALA A 97 -7.29 -7.43 13.45
N LEU A 98 -6.45 -6.83 12.60
CA LEU A 98 -5.12 -7.36 12.33
C LEU A 98 -4.32 -7.49 13.64
N PRO A 99 -3.65 -8.64 13.87
CA PRO A 99 -2.81 -8.83 15.04
C PRO A 99 -1.65 -7.81 15.04
N ARG A 100 -1.38 -7.22 16.20
CA ARG A 100 -0.20 -6.36 16.39
C ARG A 100 1.06 -7.20 16.55
#